data_AF-A0A3N5URF0-F1
#
_entry.id   AF-A0A3N5URF0-F1
#
_cell.length_a   1.000
_cell.length_b   1.000
_cell.length_c   1.000
_cell.angle_alpha   90.00
_cell.angle_beta   90.00
_cell.angle_gamma   90.00
#
_symmetry.space_group_name_H-M   'P 1'
#
loop_
_entity.id
_entity.type
_entity.pdbx_description
1 polymer ?
#
loop_
_entity_poly.entity_id
_entity_poly.type
_entity_poly.pdbx_seq_one_letter_code
_entity_poly.pdbx_strand_id
1 'polypeptide(L)'
;MIKNAHALNIIGILTVLLLVGGTSATTTLNTTHAQTATLGEPYFVEKGKSTVQKEISPNITHYTFTANGTINGNIEVTDTGEFLSISKGDNLIIEPGQGVIATKDGSETAIYTSIDVGNSTNYQGASVYSTNSTGKLSFLNNIMGIYKGEADENGNFVLKEWHWK
;
A
#
# COMPACT_ATOMS: atom_id res chain seq x y z
N MET A 1 -64.21 27.70 -28.85
CA MET A 1 -64.97 26.62 -28.20
C MET A 1 -64.01 25.47 -27.89
N ILE A 2 -63.84 25.14 -26.58
CA ILE A 2 -63.44 23.85 -25.97
C ILE A 2 -61.99 23.36 -26.24
N LYS A 3 -61.03 23.54 -25.30
CA LYS A 3 -60.57 22.73 -24.13
C LYS A 3 -59.52 21.64 -24.44
N ASN A 4 -58.38 21.68 -23.74
CA ASN A 4 -57.75 20.62 -22.90
C ASN A 4 -56.35 21.14 -22.49
N ALA A 5 -55.89 21.33 -21.24
CA ALA A 5 -56.03 20.70 -19.91
C ALA A 5 -54.79 19.84 -19.53
N HIS A 6 -54.07 20.33 -18.49
CA HIS A 6 -53.11 19.66 -17.57
C HIS A 6 -51.72 19.25 -18.14
N ALA A 7 -50.59 19.35 -17.44
CA ALA A 7 -50.34 19.27 -16.00
C ALA A 7 -49.19 20.18 -15.51
N LEU A 8 -49.21 20.41 -14.19
CA LEU A 8 -48.49 21.36 -13.38
C LEU A 8 -47.07 20.86 -13.04
N ASN A 9 -46.01 21.64 -13.32
CA ASN A 9 -44.66 21.36 -12.83
C ASN A 9 -44.60 21.66 -11.34
N ILE A 10 -44.50 20.64 -10.49
CA ILE A 10 -44.32 20.80 -9.06
C ILE A 10 -42.84 20.93 -8.72
N ILE A 11 -42.57 22.10 -8.16
CA ILE A 11 -41.42 22.62 -7.44
C ILE A 11 -40.88 21.64 -6.40
N GLY A 12 -39.54 21.51 -6.36
CA GLY A 12 -38.80 20.99 -5.21
C GLY A 12 -37.47 21.74 -5.08
N ILE A 13 -37.48 22.86 -4.35
CA ILE A 13 -36.28 23.52 -3.82
C ILE A 13 -36.47 23.67 -2.32
N LEU A 14 -35.43 23.34 -1.54
CA LEU A 14 -34.88 24.04 -0.36
C LEU A 14 -34.12 23.01 0.49
N THR A 15 -32.95 23.24 1.09
CA THR A 15 -31.99 24.35 1.18
C THR A 15 -30.78 23.80 1.94
N VAL A 16 -29.55 24.21 1.61
CA VAL A 16 -28.39 24.04 2.51
C VAL A 16 -28.11 25.38 3.17
N LEU A 17 -28.11 25.40 4.51
CA LEU A 17 -27.70 26.55 5.30
C LEU A 17 -26.33 26.24 5.91
N LEU A 18 -25.35 27.13 5.71
CA LEU A 18 -24.78 27.88 6.83
C LEU A 18 -23.99 29.09 6.31
N LEU A 19 -24.40 30.27 6.78
CA LEU A 19 -23.67 31.53 6.71
C LEU A 19 -22.56 31.56 7.76
N VAL A 20 -21.42 32.19 7.43
CA VAL A 20 -20.76 33.38 8.05
C VAL A 20 -19.35 33.43 7.42
N GLY A 21 -18.79 34.48 6.83
CA GLY A 21 -19.14 35.86 6.51
C GLY A 21 -17.84 36.49 5.97
N GLY A 22 -17.89 37.20 4.84
CA GLY A 22 -16.76 37.96 4.27
C GLY A 22 -16.18 37.42 2.97
N THR A 23 -16.51 38.10 1.85
CA THR A 23 -15.86 38.06 0.54
C THR A 23 -15.40 36.69 0.02
N SER A 24 -16.29 35.96 -0.65
CA SER A 24 -15.87 34.82 -1.47
C SER A 24 -15.12 35.33 -2.70
N ALA A 25 -13.80 35.40 -2.59
CA ALA A 25 -12.95 35.22 -3.76
C ALA A 25 -13.37 33.89 -4.41
N THR A 26 -13.76 33.91 -5.67
CA THR A 26 -13.80 32.71 -6.50
C THR A 26 -12.38 32.18 -6.59
N THR A 27 -11.99 31.29 -5.67
CA THR A 27 -10.82 30.44 -5.84
C THR A 27 -11.16 29.44 -6.93
N THR A 28 -10.81 29.81 -8.16
CA THR A 28 -10.55 28.85 -9.23
C THR A 28 -9.54 27.85 -8.69
N LEU A 29 -10.00 26.63 -8.39
CA LEU A 29 -9.11 25.52 -8.09
C LEU A 29 -8.36 25.18 -9.37
N ASN A 30 -7.19 25.81 -9.55
CA ASN A 30 -6.22 25.39 -10.54
C ASN A 30 -5.76 23.97 -10.17
N THR A 31 -6.27 22.95 -10.86
CA THR A 31 -5.87 21.54 -10.71
C THR A 31 -4.51 21.23 -11.35
N THR A 32 -3.58 22.19 -11.36
CA THR A 32 -2.23 22.05 -11.94
C THR A 32 -1.18 21.60 -10.92
N HIS A 33 -1.47 20.60 -10.09
CA HIS A 33 -0.47 19.95 -9.23
C HIS A 33 -0.68 18.45 -9.05
N ALA A 34 -1.18 17.73 -10.06
CA ALA A 34 -0.89 16.30 -10.13
C ALA A 34 0.59 16.14 -10.51
N GLN A 35 1.50 16.21 -9.53
CA GLN A 35 2.90 15.84 -9.75
C GLN A 35 2.93 14.39 -10.23
N THR A 36 3.31 14.17 -11.48
CA THR A 36 3.57 12.83 -11.99
C THR A 36 4.94 12.41 -11.47
N ALA A 37 5.00 11.96 -10.21
CA ALA A 37 6.22 11.39 -9.66
C ALA A 37 6.47 10.04 -10.33
N THR A 38 7.58 9.92 -11.06
CA THR A 38 8.06 8.64 -11.59
C THR A 38 8.91 7.96 -10.53
N LEU A 39 8.58 6.72 -10.16
CA LEU A 39 9.28 5.97 -9.10
C LEU A 39 10.70 5.54 -9.46
N GLY A 40 11.04 5.58 -10.76
CA GLY A 40 12.32 5.08 -11.27
C GLY A 40 12.43 3.55 -11.16
N GLU A 41 13.67 3.06 -11.04
CA GLU A 41 13.94 1.64 -10.82
C GLU A 41 13.70 1.25 -9.35
N PRO A 42 13.20 0.02 -9.09
CA PRO A 42 13.02 -0.46 -7.73
C PRO A 42 14.38 -0.58 -7.04
N TYR A 43 14.44 -0.15 -5.78
CA TYR A 43 15.63 -0.30 -4.96
C TYR A 43 15.71 -1.68 -4.30
N PHE A 44 14.56 -2.33 -4.10
CA PHE A 44 14.49 -3.66 -3.52
C PHE A 44 13.61 -4.56 -4.39
N VAL A 45 14.14 -5.74 -4.72
CA VAL A 45 13.43 -6.77 -5.46
C VAL A 45 13.66 -8.09 -4.75
N GLU A 46 12.58 -8.80 -4.48
CA GLU A 46 12.64 -10.08 -3.79
C GLU A 46 11.71 -11.13 -4.38
N LYS A 47 12.03 -12.39 -4.05
CA LYS A 47 11.22 -13.55 -4.35
C LYS A 47 11.19 -14.43 -3.12
N GLY A 48 9.99 -14.85 -2.75
CA GLY A 48 9.79 -15.60 -1.52
C GLY A 48 8.63 -16.56 -1.60
N LYS A 49 8.34 -17.13 -0.44
CA LYS A 49 7.24 -18.04 -0.23
C LYS A 49 6.62 -17.86 1.15
N SER A 50 5.29 -17.75 1.17
CA SER A 50 4.51 -17.87 2.41
C SER A 50 4.47 -19.35 2.84
N THR A 51 4.82 -19.62 4.09
CA THR A 51 5.11 -20.98 4.58
C THR A 51 4.09 -21.48 5.59
N VAL A 52 3.84 -20.72 6.65
CA VAL A 52 2.89 -21.10 7.70
C VAL A 52 1.60 -20.32 7.52
N GLN A 53 0.47 -21.01 7.60
CA GLN A 53 -0.86 -20.43 7.58
C GLN A 53 -1.59 -20.87 8.85
N LYS A 54 -2.02 -19.92 9.67
CA LYS A 54 -2.85 -20.17 10.84
C LYS A 54 -4.12 -19.34 10.76
N GLU A 55 -5.27 -20.01 10.66
CA GLU A 55 -6.56 -19.34 10.76
C GLU A 55 -6.76 -18.80 12.19
N ILE A 56 -7.06 -17.50 12.30
CA ILE A 56 -7.33 -16.83 13.57
C ILE A 56 -8.84 -16.62 13.74
N SER A 57 -9.52 -16.24 12.66
CA SER A 57 -10.97 -16.11 12.55
C SER A 57 -11.39 -16.32 11.08
N PRO A 58 -12.70 -16.44 10.77
CA PRO A 58 -13.16 -16.72 9.41
C PRO A 58 -12.69 -15.73 8.33
N ASN A 59 -12.26 -14.53 8.73
CA ASN A 59 -11.77 -13.48 7.83
C ASN A 59 -10.33 -13.04 8.13
N ILE A 60 -9.63 -13.68 9.07
CA ILE A 60 -8.26 -13.33 9.45
C ILE A 60 -7.40 -14.58 9.47
N THR A 61 -6.36 -14.56 8.65
CA THR A 61 -5.35 -15.61 8.60
C THR A 61 -3.97 -15.02 8.87
N HIS A 62 -3.21 -15.65 9.75
CA HIS A 62 -1.83 -15.28 10.02
C HIS A 62 -0.88 -16.08 9.12
N TYR A 63 0.06 -15.37 8.49
CA TYR A 63 1.07 -15.94 7.63
C TYR A 63 2.48 -15.63 8.13
N THR A 64 3.41 -16.55 7.88
CA THR A 64 4.85 -16.26 7.88
C THR A 64 5.43 -16.51 6.51
N PHE A 65 6.50 -15.81 6.16
CA PHE A 65 7.19 -15.98 4.89
C PHE A 65 8.70 -15.91 5.03
N THR A 66 9.37 -16.44 4.01
CA THR A 66 10.80 -16.26 3.81
C THR A 66 11.06 -15.90 2.35
N ALA A 67 12.03 -15.02 2.12
CA ALA A 67 12.38 -14.53 0.81
C ALA A 67 13.88 -14.29 0.68
N ASN A 68 14.33 -14.27 -0.58
CA ASN A 68 15.65 -13.77 -0.94
C ASN A 68 15.46 -12.56 -1.85
N GLY A 69 16.27 -11.54 -1.62
CA GLY A 69 16.18 -10.32 -2.40
C GLY A 69 17.53 -9.68 -2.69
N THR A 70 17.46 -8.62 -3.48
CA THR A 70 18.59 -7.79 -3.82
C THR A 70 18.21 -6.34 -3.62
N ILE A 71 19.00 -5.65 -2.79
CA ILE A 71 18.88 -4.22 -2.52
C ILE A 71 19.92 -3.47 -3.35
N ASN A 72 19.51 -2.35 -3.97
CA ASN A 72 20.31 -1.49 -4.84
C ASN A 72 21.07 -2.25 -5.95
N GLY A 73 20.52 -3.39 -6.38
CA GLY A 73 21.08 -4.23 -7.45
C GLY A 73 22.30 -5.07 -7.09
N ASN A 74 22.88 -4.95 -5.90
CA ASN A 74 24.11 -5.68 -5.53
C ASN A 74 24.21 -6.14 -4.07
N ILE A 75 23.29 -5.74 -3.19
CA ILE A 75 23.28 -6.18 -1.78
C ILE A 75 22.33 -7.37 -1.68
N GLU A 76 22.87 -8.58 -1.61
CA GLU A 76 22.08 -9.79 -1.38
C GLU A 76 21.57 -9.84 0.07
N VAL A 77 20.28 -10.07 0.22
CA VAL A 77 19.61 -10.14 1.53
C VAL A 77 18.66 -11.33 1.61
N THR A 78 18.41 -11.78 2.83
CA THR A 78 17.26 -12.59 3.18
C THR A 78 16.22 -11.71 3.85
N ASP A 79 14.95 -11.96 3.59
CA ASP A 79 13.84 -11.35 4.32
C ASP A 79 12.99 -12.45 4.96
N THR A 80 12.62 -12.22 6.22
CA THR A 80 11.73 -13.09 6.97
C THR A 80 10.74 -12.22 7.73
N GLY A 81 9.47 -12.57 7.64
CA GLY A 81 8.43 -11.77 8.26
C GLY A 81 7.14 -12.52 8.46
N GLU A 82 6.16 -11.78 8.95
CA GLU A 82 4.81 -12.23 9.20
C GLU A 82 3.80 -11.14 8.86
N PHE A 83 2.59 -11.56 8.50
CA PHE A 83 1.50 -10.64 8.22
C PHE A 83 0.14 -11.27 8.55
N LEU A 84 -0.86 -10.42 8.73
CA LEU A 84 -2.25 -10.85 8.87
C LEU A 84 -2.99 -10.57 7.58
N SER A 85 -3.50 -11.61 6.93
CA SER A 85 -4.42 -11.43 5.81
C SER A 85 -5.84 -11.21 6.32
N ILE A 86 -6.34 -9.99 6.19
CA ILE A 86 -7.67 -9.59 6.68
C ILE A 86 -8.60 -9.36 5.50
N SER A 87 -9.51 -10.31 5.26
CA SER A 87 -10.55 -10.16 4.24
C SER A 87 -11.61 -9.13 4.66
N LYS A 88 -11.91 -8.18 3.77
CA LYS A 88 -12.91 -7.12 3.94
C LYS A 88 -14.17 -7.34 3.09
N GLY A 89 -14.25 -8.44 2.34
CA GLY A 89 -15.29 -8.66 1.33
C GLY A 89 -14.91 -8.06 -0.02
N ASP A 90 -15.69 -8.37 -1.06
CA ASP A 90 -15.51 -7.83 -2.42
C ASP A 90 -14.08 -8.01 -2.99
N ASN A 91 -13.43 -9.14 -2.69
CA ASN A 91 -12.04 -9.45 -3.05
C ASN A 91 -11.00 -8.43 -2.54
N LEU A 92 -11.34 -7.63 -1.53
CA LEU A 92 -10.41 -6.73 -0.86
C LEU A 92 -9.80 -7.41 0.37
N ILE A 93 -8.49 -7.41 0.41
CA ILE A 93 -7.69 -7.86 1.55
C ILE A 93 -6.81 -6.70 2.00
N ILE A 94 -6.62 -6.58 3.32
CA ILE A 94 -5.66 -5.67 3.95
C ILE A 94 -4.67 -6.50 4.74
N GLU A 95 -3.38 -6.26 4.53
CA GLU A 95 -2.31 -7.09 5.11
C GLU A 95 -1.30 -6.24 5.89
N PRO A 96 -1.55 -5.93 7.18
CA PRO A 96 -0.51 -5.40 8.04
C PRO A 96 0.55 -6.47 8.30
N GLY A 97 1.82 -6.08 8.19
CA GLY A 97 2.95 -6.99 8.35
C GLY A 97 4.15 -6.37 9.05
N GLN A 98 5.10 -7.23 9.39
CA GLN A 98 6.41 -6.85 9.92
C GLN A 98 7.45 -7.88 9.51
N GLY A 99 8.71 -7.45 9.41
CA GLY A 99 9.78 -8.35 9.01
C GLY A 99 11.16 -7.83 9.35
N VAL A 100 12.14 -8.67 9.03
CA VAL A 100 13.56 -8.43 9.22
C VAL A 100 14.29 -8.80 7.95
N ILE A 101 14.94 -7.80 7.37
CA ILE A 101 15.92 -7.97 6.31
C ILE A 101 17.29 -8.17 6.95
N ALA A 102 18.04 -9.17 6.49
CA ALA A 102 19.43 -9.39 6.86
C ALA A 102 20.30 -9.52 5.62
N THR A 103 21.49 -8.92 5.63
CA THR A 103 22.48 -9.21 4.59
C THR A 103 22.86 -10.69 4.61
N LYS A 104 23.21 -11.25 3.46
CA LYS A 104 23.53 -12.69 3.35
C LYS A 104 24.72 -13.13 4.20
N ASP A 105 25.64 -12.21 4.47
CA ASP A 105 26.77 -12.40 5.39
C ASP A 105 26.38 -12.24 6.87
N GLY A 106 25.12 -11.87 7.16
CA GLY A 106 24.57 -11.66 8.50
C GLY A 106 25.12 -10.44 9.23
N SER A 107 25.92 -9.60 8.56
CA SER A 107 26.61 -8.46 9.19
C SER A 107 25.68 -7.30 9.54
N GLU A 108 24.57 -7.14 8.82
CA GLU A 108 23.65 -6.01 8.96
C GLU A 108 22.21 -6.45 8.86
N THR A 109 21.33 -5.76 9.59
CA THR A 109 19.89 -6.02 9.58
C THR A 109 19.09 -4.72 9.55
N ALA A 110 17.89 -4.79 8.97
CA ALA A 110 16.89 -3.74 9.06
C ALA A 110 15.54 -4.38 9.42
N ILE A 111 14.79 -3.71 10.29
CA ILE A 111 13.42 -4.11 10.63
C ILE A 111 12.44 -3.22 9.88
N TYR A 112 11.26 -3.73 9.58
CA TYR A 112 10.20 -2.93 8.99
C TYR A 112 8.83 -3.31 9.50
N THR A 113 7.90 -2.37 9.33
CA THR A 113 6.46 -2.58 9.40
C THR A 113 5.87 -2.22 8.04
N SER A 114 4.89 -2.99 7.59
CA SER A 114 4.25 -2.83 6.29
C SER A 114 2.74 -2.83 6.39
N ILE A 115 2.11 -2.29 5.34
CA ILE A 115 0.69 -2.46 5.07
C ILE A 115 0.48 -2.49 3.56
N ASP A 116 -0.28 -3.48 3.09
CA ASP A 116 -0.74 -3.52 1.72
C ASP A 116 -2.23 -3.83 1.59
N VAL A 117 -2.71 -3.59 0.37
CA VAL A 117 -4.06 -3.90 -0.07
C VAL A 117 -4.01 -4.63 -1.40
N GLY A 118 -4.92 -5.57 -1.59
CA GLY A 118 -4.94 -6.39 -2.79
C GLY A 118 -6.03 -7.44 -2.80
N ASN A 119 -5.80 -8.47 -3.62
CA ASN A 119 -6.73 -9.57 -3.86
C ASN A 119 -6.06 -10.96 -3.81
N SER A 120 -5.11 -11.15 -2.88
CA SER A 120 -4.23 -12.33 -2.73
C SER A 120 -3.24 -12.57 -3.87
N THR A 121 -3.59 -12.25 -5.12
CA THR A 121 -2.73 -12.45 -6.28
C THR A 121 -1.93 -11.19 -6.62
N ASN A 122 -2.57 -10.03 -6.55
CA ASN A 122 -1.94 -8.75 -6.84
C ASN A 122 -2.16 -7.81 -5.66
N TYR A 123 -1.09 -7.17 -5.22
CA TYR A 123 -1.14 -6.29 -4.06
C TYR A 123 -0.12 -5.15 -4.18
N GLN A 124 -0.38 -4.11 -3.41
CA GLN A 124 0.44 -2.91 -3.37
C GLN A 124 0.35 -2.27 -1.98
N GLY A 125 1.46 -1.73 -1.52
CA GLY A 125 1.55 -1.24 -0.16
C GLY A 125 2.74 -0.34 0.08
N ALA A 126 3.02 -0.17 1.35
CA ALA A 126 4.15 0.60 1.84
C ALA A 126 4.82 -0.08 3.02
N SER A 127 6.13 0.11 3.12
CA SER A 127 6.98 -0.37 4.20
C SER A 127 7.71 0.81 4.82
N VAL A 128 7.88 0.78 6.14
CA VAL A 128 8.68 1.76 6.89
C VAL A 128 9.80 1.03 7.59
N TYR A 129 11.03 1.48 7.37
CA TYR A 129 12.24 0.78 7.80
C TYR A 129 12.96 1.51 8.94
N SER A 130 13.61 0.71 9.78
CA SER A 130 14.56 1.18 10.80
C SER A 130 15.75 0.24 10.90
N THR A 131 16.94 0.79 11.14
CA THR A 131 18.17 0.02 11.30
C THR A 131 19.21 0.79 12.12
N ASN A 132 20.09 0.05 12.78
CA ASN A 132 21.30 0.57 13.43
C ASN A 132 22.57 0.33 12.58
N SER A 133 22.43 -0.16 11.36
CA SER A 133 23.54 -0.41 10.44
C SER A 133 24.25 0.89 10.07
N THR A 134 25.58 0.80 9.93
CA THR A 134 26.44 1.92 9.54
C THR A 134 27.06 1.74 8.15
N GLY A 135 26.80 0.61 7.49
CA GLY A 135 27.31 0.26 6.16
C GLY A 135 26.20 0.09 5.11
N LYS A 136 26.09 -1.10 4.53
CA LYS A 136 25.30 -1.42 3.31
C LYS A 136 23.82 -1.09 3.46
N LEU A 137 23.25 -1.34 4.63
CA LEU A 137 21.83 -1.13 4.94
C LEU A 137 21.54 0.22 5.63
N SER A 138 22.56 1.02 5.95
CA SER A 138 22.39 2.27 6.71
C SER A 138 21.38 3.24 6.10
N PHE A 139 21.27 3.25 4.76
CA PHE A 139 20.33 4.09 4.03
C PHE A 139 18.85 3.72 4.27
N LEU A 140 18.55 2.52 4.80
CA LEU A 140 17.19 2.09 5.14
C LEU A 140 16.67 2.75 6.44
N ASN A 141 17.50 3.49 7.17
CA ASN A 141 17.03 4.09 8.41
C ASN A 141 16.08 5.25 8.14
N ASN A 142 14.86 5.17 8.67
CA ASN A 142 13.80 6.18 8.51
C ASN A 142 13.34 6.40 7.06
N ILE A 143 13.42 5.36 6.22
CA ILE A 143 12.84 5.44 4.88
C ILE A 143 11.45 4.83 4.84
N MET A 144 10.66 5.33 3.91
CA MET A 144 9.44 4.70 3.46
C MET A 144 9.64 4.21 2.03
N GLY A 145 9.28 2.98 1.77
CA GLY A 145 9.15 2.48 0.42
C GLY A 145 7.71 2.15 0.09
N ILE A 146 7.40 2.18 -1.20
CA ILE A 146 6.13 1.71 -1.75
C ILE A 146 6.41 0.53 -2.65
N TYR A 147 5.58 -0.49 -2.59
CA TYR A 147 5.80 -1.73 -3.31
C TYR A 147 4.58 -2.19 -4.09
N LYS A 148 4.88 -3.06 -5.06
CA LYS A 148 3.91 -3.91 -5.73
C LYS A 148 4.41 -5.35 -5.68
N GLY A 149 3.48 -6.26 -5.46
CA GLY A 149 3.78 -7.67 -5.47
C GLY A 149 2.74 -8.49 -6.21
N GLU A 150 3.18 -9.66 -6.64
CA GLU A 150 2.38 -10.68 -7.28
C GLU A 150 2.64 -12.01 -6.58
N ALA A 151 1.59 -12.75 -6.27
CA ALA A 151 1.67 -14.07 -5.64
C ALA A 151 0.86 -15.12 -6.43
N ASP A 152 1.32 -16.36 -6.38
CA ASP A 152 0.64 -17.51 -6.97
C ASP A 152 -0.15 -18.32 -5.92
N GLU A 153 -0.97 -19.26 -6.39
CA GLU A 153 -1.79 -20.13 -5.54
C GLU A 153 -0.96 -21.04 -4.62
N ASN A 154 0.34 -21.21 -4.90
CA ASN A 154 1.27 -21.99 -4.07
C ASN A 154 1.95 -21.15 -2.99
N GLY A 155 1.60 -19.86 -2.89
CA GLY A 155 2.16 -18.90 -1.95
C GLY A 155 3.55 -18.40 -2.33
N ASN A 156 4.02 -18.66 -3.56
CA ASN A 156 5.24 -18.02 -4.06
C ASN A 156 4.92 -16.58 -4.45
N PHE A 157 5.84 -15.65 -4.21
CA PHE A 157 5.64 -14.25 -4.58
C PHE A 157 6.89 -13.60 -5.16
N VAL A 158 6.65 -12.50 -5.88
CA VAL A 158 7.67 -11.54 -6.32
C VAL A 158 7.23 -10.15 -5.88
N LEU A 159 8.12 -9.41 -5.25
CA LEU A 159 7.87 -8.04 -4.80
C LEU A 159 8.94 -7.11 -5.36
N LYS A 160 8.50 -5.91 -5.76
CA LYS A 160 9.36 -4.80 -6.17
C LYS A 160 8.98 -3.57 -5.37
N GLU A 161 9.99 -2.87 -4.89
CA GLU A 161 9.81 -1.72 -4.02
C GLU A 161 10.66 -0.54 -4.44
N TRP A 162 10.07 0.64 -4.33
CA TRP A 162 10.65 1.92 -4.70
C TRP A 162 10.72 2.83 -3.48
N HIS A 163 11.77 3.66 -3.42
CA HIS A 163 11.83 4.72 -2.42
C HIS A 163 10.70 5.72 -2.65
N TRP A 164 9.95 6.03 -1.60
CA TRP A 164 9.05 7.17 -1.61
C TRP A 164 9.85 8.45 -1.44
N LYS A 165 9.76 9.38 -2.39
CA LYS A 165 10.51 10.64 -2.43
C LYS A 165 9.59 11.83 -2.59
#